data_AF-A0A5C6SBI8-F1
#
_entry.id   AF-A0A5C6SBI8-F1
#
_cell.length_a   1.000
_cell.length_b   1.000
_cell.length_c   1.000
_cell.angle_alpha   90.00
_cell.angle_beta   90.00
_cell.angle_gamma   90.00
#
_symmetry.space_group_name_H-M   'P 1'
#
loop_
_entity.id
_entity.type
_entity.pdbx_description
1 polymer ?
#
loop_
_entity_poly.entity_id
_entity_poly.type
_entity_poly.pdbx_seq_one_letter_code
_entity_poly.pdbx_strand_id
1 'polypeptide(L)'
;MPKTRPSKEKRDQAKAEETRIRRIERETKENDRAETVADDDALNLAAKIDRLAEIRNWFCAETTVVDQYMAGDLSRAETVDILATPIDEAYSTANAGTAYFRQERTARLQRKYHSPEKALELWGPEQDWPEPENERDHSENAEMLLWNLWYSILHTAKKIRFTDEARQEKLVDLVRALKARPDPPEPVPMTIPLKRDWVWQLGTVWSDLIILGASIAEVRNDSCGCGAGWSWPEQQAEQNLNAFYARLTASGVANIRVQGEICAVDALEKAPTPWYRRVSPPPDHEILSHYITCAALWTIIAGKEVYAQYPHTRDERDIEVVDRILELRDNELPWNRSRKKYKGRARWETARREFARRRFEAESNNEDLSPEVRDLAGRAAKTMSDIVWQK
;
A
#
# COMPACT_ATOMS: atom_id res chain seq x y z
N MET A 1 -23.95 -30.04 -45.08
CA MET A 1 -23.56 -29.69 -43.69
C MET A 1 -23.19 -28.21 -43.65
N PRO A 2 -23.87 -27.34 -42.88
CA PRO A 2 -23.64 -25.91 -42.98
C PRO A 2 -22.31 -25.52 -42.32
N LYS A 3 -21.43 -24.90 -43.11
CA LYS A 3 -20.24 -24.19 -42.64
C LYS A 3 -20.65 -22.81 -42.12
N THR A 4 -21.09 -22.71 -40.86
CA THR A 4 -21.40 -21.41 -40.23
C THR A 4 -20.84 -21.30 -38.82
N ARG A 5 -19.61 -21.81 -38.60
CA ARG A 5 -18.87 -21.49 -37.38
C ARG A 5 -18.00 -20.24 -37.64
N PRO A 6 -18.17 -19.14 -36.88
CA PRO A 6 -17.31 -17.96 -37.02
C PRO A 6 -15.84 -18.33 -36.80
N SER A 7 -14.93 -17.59 -37.44
CA SER A 7 -13.49 -17.76 -37.23
C SER A 7 -13.14 -17.59 -35.74
N LYS A 8 -12.03 -18.22 -35.30
CA LYS A 8 -11.56 -18.08 -33.91
C LYS A 8 -11.39 -16.61 -33.52
N GLU A 9 -10.77 -15.82 -34.40
CA GLU A 9 -10.60 -14.38 -34.23
C GLU A 9 -11.91 -13.62 -34.00
N LYS A 10 -12.95 -13.89 -34.81
CA LYS A 10 -14.27 -13.26 -34.61
C LYS A 10 -14.92 -13.65 -33.29
N ARG A 11 -14.72 -14.89 -32.83
CA ARG A 11 -15.22 -15.34 -31.51
C ARG A 11 -14.45 -14.70 -30.37
N ASP A 12 -13.14 -14.57 -30.50
CA ASP A 12 -12.29 -13.95 -29.48
C ASP A 12 -12.60 -12.44 -29.38
N GLN A 13 -12.81 -11.76 -30.52
CA GLN A 13 -13.27 -10.36 -30.55
C GLN A 13 -14.66 -10.19 -29.92
N ALA A 14 -15.62 -11.04 -30.27
CA ALA A 14 -16.96 -10.97 -29.67
C ALA A 14 -16.92 -11.21 -28.16
N LYS A 15 -16.12 -12.16 -27.69
CA LYS A 15 -15.93 -12.42 -26.26
C LYS A 15 -15.25 -11.26 -25.55
N ALA A 16 -14.26 -10.63 -26.19
CA ALA A 16 -13.58 -9.45 -25.64
C ALA A 16 -14.56 -8.27 -25.50
N GLU A 17 -15.40 -8.03 -26.51
CA GLU A 17 -16.40 -6.96 -26.47
C GLU A 17 -17.50 -7.25 -25.45
N GLU A 18 -17.99 -8.49 -25.35
CA GLU A 18 -18.95 -8.89 -24.30
C GLU A 18 -18.36 -8.68 -22.90
N THR A 19 -17.09 -9.04 -22.71
CA THR A 19 -16.37 -8.83 -21.43
C THR A 19 -16.23 -7.33 -21.13
N ARG A 20 -15.95 -6.52 -22.15
CA ARG A 20 -15.84 -5.06 -22.02
C ARG A 20 -17.18 -4.44 -21.64
N ILE A 21 -18.27 -4.80 -22.30
CA ILE A 21 -19.62 -4.29 -22.00
C ILE A 21 -20.02 -4.62 -20.57
N ARG A 22 -19.89 -5.89 -20.15
CA ARG A 22 -20.18 -6.31 -18.77
C ARG A 22 -19.33 -5.56 -17.73
N ARG A 23 -18.06 -5.31 -18.06
CA ARG A 23 -17.17 -4.53 -17.19
C ARG A 23 -17.66 -3.09 -17.05
N ILE A 24 -18.03 -2.45 -18.16
CA ILE A 24 -18.56 -1.07 -18.14
C ILE A 24 -19.85 -1.02 -17.31
N GLU A 25 -20.81 -1.92 -17.57
CA GLU A 25 -22.08 -1.97 -16.81
C GLU A 25 -21.85 -2.13 -15.31
N ARG A 26 -20.92 -3.01 -14.91
CA ARG A 26 -20.54 -3.20 -13.51
C ARG A 26 -19.89 -1.95 -12.93
N GLU A 27 -18.91 -1.36 -13.62
CA GLU A 27 -18.21 -0.16 -13.16
C GLU A 27 -19.16 1.04 -13.03
N THR A 28 -20.09 1.22 -13.99
CA THR A 28 -21.14 2.24 -13.91
C THR A 28 -22.00 2.04 -12.67
N LYS A 29 -22.53 0.83 -12.45
CA LYS A 29 -23.37 0.53 -11.28
C LYS A 29 -22.63 0.74 -9.95
N GLU A 30 -21.35 0.38 -9.88
CA GLU A 30 -20.54 0.65 -8.70
C GLU A 30 -20.33 2.15 -8.48
N ASN A 31 -20.09 2.91 -9.55
CA ASN A 31 -19.92 4.37 -9.49
C ASN A 31 -21.21 5.08 -9.03
N ASP A 32 -22.36 4.72 -9.59
CA ASP A 32 -23.66 5.32 -9.19
C ASP A 32 -23.95 5.09 -7.70
N ARG A 33 -23.61 3.89 -7.18
CA ARG A 33 -23.74 3.57 -5.75
C ARG A 33 -22.75 4.35 -4.90
N ALA A 34 -21.51 4.48 -5.36
CA ALA A 34 -20.49 5.25 -4.66
C ALA A 34 -20.84 6.75 -4.59
N GLU A 35 -21.39 7.31 -5.67
CA GLU A 35 -21.88 8.69 -5.74
C GLU A 35 -23.04 8.91 -4.76
N THR A 36 -24.00 7.98 -4.71
CA THR A 36 -25.08 8.03 -3.72
C THR A 36 -24.56 8.08 -2.28
N VAL A 37 -23.50 7.31 -1.95
CA VAL A 37 -22.85 7.36 -0.63
C VAL A 37 -22.11 8.67 -0.42
N ALA A 38 -21.43 9.18 -1.46
CA ALA A 38 -20.68 10.43 -1.40
C ALA A 38 -21.58 11.64 -1.15
N ASP A 39 -22.81 11.62 -1.66
CA ASP A 39 -23.80 12.70 -1.55
C ASP A 39 -24.72 12.57 -0.32
N ASP A 40 -24.67 11.46 0.41
CA ASP A 40 -25.49 11.26 1.61
C ASP A 40 -24.97 12.08 2.80
N ASP A 41 -25.55 13.25 3.04
CA ASP A 41 -25.19 14.16 4.13
C ASP A 41 -25.48 13.60 5.54
N ALA A 42 -26.26 12.52 5.67
CA ALA A 42 -26.49 11.87 6.96
C ALA A 42 -25.28 11.02 7.41
N LEU A 43 -24.38 10.68 6.49
CA LEU A 43 -23.19 9.90 6.77
C LEU A 43 -21.98 10.81 7.02
N ASN A 44 -21.27 10.56 8.12
CA ASN A 44 -19.94 11.14 8.30
C ASN A 44 -18.91 10.43 7.40
N LEU A 45 -17.69 10.97 7.31
CA LEU A 45 -16.62 10.42 6.46
C LEU A 45 -16.32 8.94 6.76
N ALA A 46 -16.24 8.55 8.04
CA ALA A 46 -15.95 7.17 8.44
C ALA A 46 -17.02 6.21 7.92
N ALA A 47 -18.30 6.56 8.12
CA ALA A 47 -19.42 5.77 7.61
C ALA A 47 -19.47 5.72 6.07
N LYS A 48 -19.13 6.81 5.38
CA LYS A 48 -18.98 6.80 3.91
C LYS A 48 -17.90 5.81 3.47
N ILE A 49 -16.75 5.82 4.15
CA ILE A 49 -15.61 4.92 3.86
C ILE A 49 -15.98 3.45 4.09
N ASP A 50 -16.70 3.13 5.16
CA ASP A 50 -17.16 1.75 5.42
C ASP A 50 -18.10 1.26 4.31
N ARG A 51 -19.07 2.10 3.89
CA ARG A 51 -19.97 1.78 2.77
C ARG A 51 -19.25 1.64 1.44
N LEU A 52 -18.25 2.50 1.19
CA LEU A 52 -17.44 2.42 -0.03
C LEU A 52 -16.58 1.16 -0.06
N ALA A 53 -16.03 0.74 1.08
CA ALA A 53 -15.30 -0.51 1.19
C ALA A 53 -16.15 -1.72 0.78
N GLU A 54 -17.42 -1.77 1.20
CA GLU A 54 -18.38 -2.80 0.77
C GLU A 54 -18.69 -2.72 -0.73
N ILE A 55 -18.88 -1.52 -1.28
CA ILE A 55 -19.21 -1.33 -2.71
C ILE A 55 -18.03 -1.74 -3.61
N ARG A 56 -16.81 -1.39 -3.21
CA ARG A 56 -15.59 -1.59 -4.00
C ARG A 56 -14.87 -2.91 -3.71
N ASN A 57 -15.28 -3.63 -2.67
CA ASN A 57 -14.58 -4.78 -2.11
C ASN A 57 -13.14 -4.42 -1.70
N TRP A 58 -13.00 -3.34 -0.95
CA TRP A 58 -11.68 -2.94 -0.44
C TRP A 58 -11.12 -3.95 0.55
N PHE A 59 -9.79 -4.00 0.62
CA PHE A 59 -9.08 -4.76 1.63
C PHE A 59 -9.35 -4.15 3.02
N CYS A 60 -10.17 -4.84 3.80
CA CYS A 60 -10.56 -4.45 5.16
C CYS A 60 -10.82 -5.70 6.00
N ALA A 61 -10.79 -5.52 7.32
CA ALA A 61 -11.14 -6.52 8.30
C ALA A 61 -11.97 -5.86 9.42
N GLU A 62 -12.43 -6.65 10.39
CA GLU A 62 -13.18 -6.11 11.53
C GLU A 62 -12.34 -5.07 12.29
N THR A 63 -12.93 -3.90 12.54
CA THR A 63 -12.24 -2.76 13.18
C THR A 63 -12.66 -2.53 14.63
N THR A 64 -13.56 -3.34 15.19
CA THR A 64 -14.19 -3.14 16.51
C THR A 64 -13.20 -2.78 17.62
N VAL A 65 -12.13 -3.57 17.78
CA VAL A 65 -11.11 -3.37 18.83
C VAL A 65 -10.30 -2.07 18.58
N VAL A 66 -9.96 -1.80 17.32
CA VAL A 66 -9.22 -0.58 16.95
C VAL A 66 -10.11 0.65 17.12
N ASP A 67 -11.40 0.57 16.78
CA ASP A 67 -12.35 1.67 16.93
C ASP A 67 -12.58 1.99 18.41
N GLN A 68 -12.72 0.99 19.29
CA GLN A 68 -12.78 1.18 20.75
C GLN A 68 -11.52 1.85 21.29
N TYR A 69 -10.33 1.43 20.84
CA TYR A 69 -9.08 2.11 21.17
C TYR A 69 -9.09 3.57 20.71
N MET A 70 -9.50 3.82 19.45
CA MET A 70 -9.54 5.16 18.89
C MET A 70 -10.52 6.08 19.63
N ALA A 71 -11.65 5.53 20.10
CA ALA A 71 -12.63 6.21 20.96
C ALA A 71 -12.11 6.47 22.39
N GLY A 72 -11.12 5.70 22.85
CA GLY A 72 -10.57 5.79 24.21
C GLY A 72 -11.24 4.85 25.21
N ASP A 73 -12.08 3.92 24.74
CA ASP A 73 -12.75 2.92 25.55
C ASP A 73 -11.78 1.81 26.00
N LEU A 74 -10.73 1.56 25.21
CA LEU A 74 -9.63 0.66 25.55
C LEU A 74 -8.33 1.44 25.71
N SER A 75 -7.52 1.07 26.71
CA SER A 75 -6.15 1.53 26.80
C SER A 75 -5.27 0.87 25.74
N ARG A 76 -4.15 1.52 25.39
CA ARG A 76 -3.19 0.97 24.43
C ARG A 76 -2.71 -0.43 24.80
N ALA A 77 -2.48 -0.71 26.09
CA ALA A 77 -2.02 -2.02 26.55
C ALA A 77 -3.09 -3.09 26.33
N GLU A 78 -4.34 -2.82 26.73
CA GLU A 78 -5.47 -3.75 26.52
C GLU A 78 -5.71 -4.02 25.04
N THR A 79 -5.69 -2.98 24.20
CA THR A 79 -5.85 -3.13 22.75
C THR A 79 -4.75 -4.01 22.16
N VAL A 80 -3.49 -3.78 22.54
CA VAL A 80 -2.36 -4.57 22.08
C VAL A 80 -2.51 -6.03 22.50
N ASP A 81 -2.90 -6.31 23.75
CA ASP A 81 -3.05 -7.68 24.23
C ASP A 81 -4.21 -8.41 23.55
N ILE A 82 -5.36 -7.75 23.34
CA ILE A 82 -6.50 -8.33 22.62
C ILE A 82 -6.11 -8.70 21.18
N LEU A 83 -5.39 -7.81 20.48
CA LEU A 83 -5.02 -8.03 19.08
C LEU A 83 -3.88 -9.06 18.93
N ALA A 84 -2.90 -9.05 19.83
CA ALA A 84 -1.68 -9.83 19.68
C ALA A 84 -1.78 -11.26 20.23
N THR A 85 -2.53 -11.48 21.31
CA THR A 85 -2.56 -12.79 21.99
C THR A 85 -2.96 -13.94 21.05
N PRO A 86 -4.04 -13.83 20.23
CA PRO A 86 -4.39 -14.90 19.30
C PRO A 86 -3.31 -15.18 18.26
N ILE A 87 -2.57 -14.15 17.83
CA ILE A 87 -1.46 -14.28 16.88
C ILE A 87 -0.28 -14.97 17.55
N ASP A 88 0.07 -14.60 18.77
CA ASP A 88 1.16 -15.21 19.55
C ASP A 88 0.90 -16.70 19.77
N GLU A 89 -0.33 -17.08 20.13
CA GLU A 89 -0.74 -18.47 20.33
C GLU A 89 -0.71 -19.27 19.02
N ALA A 90 -1.30 -18.73 17.95
CA ALA A 90 -1.31 -19.40 16.65
C ALA A 90 0.11 -19.56 16.09
N TYR A 91 0.96 -18.53 16.23
CA TYR A 91 2.34 -18.59 15.80
C TYR A 91 3.13 -19.65 16.56
N SER A 92 3.09 -19.60 17.90
CA SER A 92 3.90 -20.47 18.78
C SER A 92 3.49 -21.94 18.72
N THR A 93 2.25 -22.22 18.34
CA THR A 93 1.72 -23.59 18.23
C THR A 93 1.73 -24.13 16.80
N ALA A 94 2.34 -23.41 15.84
CA ALA A 94 2.27 -23.76 14.42
C ALA A 94 0.81 -23.96 13.95
N ASN A 95 -0.08 -23.05 14.34
CA ASN A 95 -1.53 -23.10 14.17
C ASN A 95 -2.15 -24.37 14.77
N ALA A 96 -1.91 -24.60 16.07
CA ALA A 96 -2.30 -25.84 16.75
C ALA A 96 -1.83 -27.11 16.00
N GLY A 97 -0.64 -27.07 15.41
CA GLY A 97 -0.02 -28.16 14.65
C GLY A 97 -0.45 -28.27 13.18
N THR A 98 -1.47 -27.55 12.73
CA THR A 98 -1.98 -27.59 11.35
C THR A 98 -0.90 -27.16 10.33
N ALA A 99 -0.03 -26.22 10.70
CA ALA A 99 1.03 -25.78 9.80
C ALA A 99 2.08 -26.88 9.57
N TYR A 100 2.36 -27.75 10.55
CA TYR A 100 3.27 -28.88 10.34
C TYR A 100 2.77 -29.81 9.24
N PHE A 101 1.49 -30.19 9.30
CA PHE A 101 0.84 -31.02 8.29
C PHE A 101 0.89 -30.37 6.89
N ARG A 102 0.50 -29.10 6.80
CA ARG A 102 0.46 -28.39 5.51
C ARG A 102 1.85 -28.24 4.88
N GLN A 103 2.85 -27.82 5.67
CA GLN A 103 4.20 -27.61 5.16
C GLN A 103 4.90 -28.94 4.83
N GLU A 104 4.64 -30.00 5.59
CA GLU A 104 5.14 -31.33 5.24
C GLU A 104 4.50 -31.86 3.95
N ARG A 105 3.20 -31.62 3.71
CA ARG A 105 2.56 -31.98 2.43
C ARG A 105 3.22 -31.26 1.25
N THR A 106 3.52 -29.96 1.42
CA THR A 106 4.28 -29.19 0.43
C THR A 106 5.68 -29.79 0.24
N ALA A 107 6.39 -30.10 1.32
CA ALA A 107 7.72 -30.69 1.28
C ALA A 107 7.74 -32.04 0.54
N ARG A 108 6.80 -32.95 0.83
CA ARG A 108 6.66 -34.24 0.13
C ARG A 108 6.52 -34.05 -1.38
N LEU A 109 5.69 -33.09 -1.80
CA LEU A 109 5.54 -32.77 -3.21
C LEU A 109 6.80 -32.17 -3.83
N GLN A 110 7.64 -31.47 -3.06
CA GLN A 110 8.87 -30.85 -3.54
C GLN A 110 10.07 -31.80 -3.56
N ARG A 111 10.18 -32.75 -2.60
CA ARG A 111 11.30 -33.71 -2.52
C ARG A 111 11.47 -34.51 -3.82
N LYS A 112 10.39 -34.83 -4.54
CA LYS A 112 10.43 -35.58 -5.82
C LYS A 112 11.16 -34.86 -6.98
N TYR A 113 11.41 -33.55 -6.86
CA TYR A 113 12.10 -32.76 -7.88
C TYR A 113 13.62 -32.64 -7.63
N HIS A 114 14.14 -33.29 -6.58
CA HIS A 114 15.54 -33.23 -6.18
C HIS A 114 16.15 -34.63 -6.04
N SER A 115 17.49 -34.71 -6.08
CA SER A 115 18.17 -35.95 -5.66
C SER A 115 17.89 -36.23 -4.18
N PRO A 116 17.97 -37.49 -3.71
CA PRO A 116 17.72 -37.82 -2.31
C PRO A 116 18.53 -36.97 -1.31
N GLU A 117 19.81 -36.74 -1.62
CA GLU A 117 20.72 -35.94 -0.77
C GLU A 117 20.27 -34.47 -0.73
N LYS A 118 19.91 -33.92 -1.89
CA LYS A 118 19.46 -32.52 -1.97
C LYS A 118 18.07 -32.33 -1.35
N ALA A 119 17.20 -33.32 -1.48
CA ALA A 119 15.89 -33.32 -0.84
C ALA A 119 16.02 -33.33 0.70
N LEU A 120 16.93 -34.16 1.24
CA LEU A 120 17.21 -34.22 2.67
C LEU A 120 17.78 -32.90 3.20
N GLU A 121 18.71 -32.28 2.47
CA GLU A 121 19.28 -30.97 2.80
C GLU A 121 18.21 -29.86 2.82
N LEU A 122 17.33 -29.83 1.82
CA LEU A 122 16.35 -28.73 1.65
C LEU A 122 15.10 -28.87 2.50
N TRP A 123 14.65 -30.10 2.77
CA TRP A 123 13.33 -30.39 3.34
C TRP A 123 13.37 -31.30 4.57
N GLY A 124 14.56 -31.77 4.98
CA GLY A 124 14.70 -32.76 6.04
C GLY A 124 14.10 -34.12 5.68
N PRO A 125 14.18 -35.09 6.62
CA PRO A 125 13.51 -36.37 6.45
C PRO A 125 12.00 -36.17 6.39
N GLU A 126 11.33 -37.04 5.65
CA GLU A 126 9.86 -37.10 5.65
C GLU A 126 9.36 -37.45 7.06
N GLN A 127 8.33 -36.72 7.50
CA GLN A 127 7.73 -36.87 8.82
C GLN A 127 6.22 -37.05 8.66
N ASP A 128 5.60 -37.79 9.57
CA ASP A 128 4.15 -37.94 9.60
C ASP A 128 3.56 -37.00 10.66
N TRP A 129 2.68 -36.10 10.20
CA TRP A 129 1.91 -35.21 11.05
C TRP A 129 0.43 -35.56 10.91
N PRO A 130 -0.36 -35.51 12.00
CA PRO A 130 -1.78 -35.81 11.94
C PRO A 130 -2.50 -34.82 11.03
N GLU A 131 -3.42 -35.34 10.22
CA GLU A 131 -4.31 -34.50 9.41
C GLU A 131 -5.28 -33.75 10.34
N PRO A 132 -5.33 -32.41 10.26
CA PRO A 132 -6.18 -31.62 11.15
C PRO A 132 -7.65 -31.72 10.74
N GLU A 133 -8.54 -31.82 11.73
CA GLU A 133 -10.00 -31.95 11.51
C GLU A 133 -10.58 -30.79 10.69
N ASN A 134 -10.05 -29.57 10.88
CA ASN A 134 -10.49 -28.35 10.21
C ASN A 134 -9.43 -27.81 9.24
N GLU A 135 -8.81 -28.68 8.42
CA GLU A 135 -7.74 -28.27 7.49
C GLU A 135 -8.12 -27.13 6.52
N ARG A 136 -9.41 -26.90 6.28
CA ARG A 136 -9.90 -25.85 5.38
C ARG A 136 -10.29 -24.56 6.08
N ASP A 137 -10.34 -24.57 7.41
CA ASP A 137 -10.52 -23.35 8.17
C ASP A 137 -9.16 -22.67 8.33
N HIS A 138 -9.11 -21.42 7.91
CA HIS A 138 -7.92 -20.58 7.96
C HIS A 138 -8.12 -19.37 8.86
N SER A 139 -9.32 -19.16 9.40
CA SER A 139 -9.70 -17.94 10.12
C SER A 139 -8.84 -17.69 11.36
N GLU A 140 -8.44 -18.76 12.05
CA GLU A 140 -7.64 -18.70 13.28
C GLU A 140 -6.14 -18.93 13.06
N ASN A 141 -5.69 -19.04 11.81
CA ASN A 141 -4.27 -19.26 11.57
C ASN A 141 -3.49 -17.94 11.68
N ALA A 142 -2.22 -18.03 12.08
CA ALA A 142 -1.36 -16.88 12.33
C ALA A 142 -1.29 -15.92 11.14
N GLU A 143 -1.20 -16.44 9.91
CA GLU A 143 -1.16 -15.62 8.69
C GLU A 143 -2.43 -14.79 8.52
N MET A 144 -3.61 -15.42 8.62
CA MET A 144 -4.90 -14.76 8.45
C MET A 144 -5.17 -13.76 9.58
N LEU A 145 -4.81 -14.09 10.82
CA LEU A 145 -4.91 -13.17 11.95
C LEU A 145 -4.02 -11.93 11.74
N LEU A 146 -2.80 -12.11 11.23
CA LEU A 146 -1.91 -11.00 10.87
C LEU A 146 -2.48 -10.15 9.72
N TRP A 147 -3.03 -10.78 8.66
CA TRP A 147 -3.73 -10.05 7.60
C TRP A 147 -4.89 -9.22 8.15
N ASN A 148 -5.73 -9.82 8.99
CA ASN A 148 -6.87 -9.15 9.61
C ASN A 148 -6.43 -7.99 10.51
N LEU A 149 -5.37 -8.18 11.31
CA LEU A 149 -4.78 -7.10 12.11
C LEU A 149 -4.40 -5.92 11.23
N TRP A 150 -3.59 -6.14 10.20
CA TRP A 150 -3.10 -5.03 9.38
C TRP A 150 -4.23 -4.40 8.55
N TYR A 151 -5.14 -5.19 7.98
CA TYR A 151 -6.30 -4.64 7.27
C TYR A 151 -7.22 -3.83 8.19
N SER A 152 -7.39 -4.22 9.46
CA SER A 152 -8.18 -3.42 10.42
C SER A 152 -7.52 -2.06 10.70
N ILE A 153 -6.20 -2.03 10.91
CA ILE A 153 -5.44 -0.79 11.17
C ILE A 153 -5.44 0.11 9.93
N LEU A 154 -5.16 -0.46 8.75
CA LEU A 154 -5.11 0.28 7.49
C LEU A 154 -6.48 0.83 7.09
N HIS A 155 -7.56 0.05 7.28
CA HIS A 155 -8.91 0.53 7.07
C HIS A 155 -9.29 1.63 8.07
N THR A 156 -8.87 1.51 9.32
CA THR A 156 -9.04 2.58 10.32
C THR A 156 -8.30 3.85 9.93
N ALA A 157 -7.07 3.74 9.39
CA ALA A 157 -6.31 4.89 8.92
C ALA A 157 -7.04 5.67 7.81
N LYS A 158 -7.73 4.99 6.88
CA LYS A 158 -8.55 5.63 5.85
C LYS A 158 -9.63 6.55 6.47
N LYS A 159 -10.21 6.16 7.61
CA LYS A 159 -11.30 6.87 8.30
C LYS A 159 -10.85 8.16 9.03
N ILE A 160 -9.55 8.30 9.33
CA ILE A 160 -9.03 9.43 10.11
C ILE A 160 -8.50 10.51 9.17
N ARG A 161 -9.09 11.71 9.21
CA ARG A 161 -8.62 12.83 8.37
C ARG A 161 -7.13 13.09 8.57
N PHE A 162 -6.39 13.30 7.48
CA PHE A 162 -4.94 13.60 7.56
C PHE A 162 -4.63 14.89 8.33
N THR A 163 -5.60 15.80 8.43
CA THR A 163 -5.51 17.03 9.22
C THR A 163 -5.67 16.80 10.73
N ASP A 164 -6.24 15.68 11.14
CA ASP A 164 -6.34 15.28 12.55
C ASP A 164 -5.06 14.56 12.98
N GLU A 165 -4.00 15.35 13.16
CA GLU A 165 -2.68 14.83 13.48
C GLU A 165 -2.65 14.03 14.78
N ALA A 166 -3.45 14.44 15.77
CA ALA A 166 -3.51 13.77 17.07
C ALA A 166 -4.11 12.37 16.95
N ARG A 167 -5.21 12.20 16.19
CA ARG A 167 -5.78 10.86 15.95
C ARG A 167 -4.89 10.02 15.05
N GLN A 168 -4.23 10.62 14.05
CA GLN A 168 -3.25 9.93 13.22
C GLN A 168 -2.09 9.39 14.07
N GLU A 169 -1.51 10.20 14.96
CA GLU A 169 -0.42 9.76 15.85
C GLU A 169 -0.89 8.73 16.86
N LYS A 170 -2.14 8.83 17.37
CA LYS A 170 -2.70 7.80 18.26
C LYS A 170 -2.74 6.42 17.60
N LEU A 171 -3.03 6.33 16.31
CA LEU A 171 -2.98 5.07 15.56
C LEU A 171 -1.54 4.60 15.30
N VAL A 172 -0.61 5.53 15.02
CA VAL A 172 0.83 5.23 14.91
C VAL A 172 1.37 4.66 16.22
N ASP A 173 0.95 5.21 17.37
CA ASP A 173 1.29 4.73 18.70
C ASP A 173 0.85 3.29 18.96
N LEU A 174 -0.30 2.87 18.39
CA LEU A 174 -0.74 1.48 18.47
C LEU A 174 0.20 0.55 17.71
N VAL A 175 0.56 0.90 16.46
CA VAL A 175 1.52 0.11 15.66
C VAL A 175 2.89 0.07 16.33
N ARG A 176 3.33 1.20 16.89
CA ARG A 176 4.58 1.29 17.67
C ARG A 176 4.57 0.37 18.88
N ALA A 177 3.44 0.29 19.60
CA ALA A 177 3.29 -0.59 20.74
C ALA A 177 3.25 -2.08 20.35
N LEU A 178 2.57 -2.42 19.23
CA LEU A 178 2.63 -3.77 18.65
C LEU A 178 4.07 -4.14 18.30
N LYS A 179 4.81 -3.26 17.60
CA LYS A 179 6.22 -3.48 17.23
C LYS A 179 7.13 -3.74 18.43
N ALA A 180 6.85 -3.08 19.55
CA ALA A 180 7.67 -3.16 20.76
C ALA A 180 7.42 -4.42 21.60
N ARG A 181 6.45 -5.26 21.24
CA ARG A 181 6.21 -6.54 21.91
C ARG A 181 7.40 -7.50 21.72
N PRO A 182 7.65 -8.38 22.70
CA PRO A 182 8.55 -9.51 22.46
C PRO A 182 7.96 -10.41 21.38
N ASP A 183 8.79 -10.87 20.46
CA ASP A 183 8.37 -11.88 19.49
C ASP A 183 7.95 -13.18 20.21
N PRO A 184 6.85 -13.83 19.77
CA PRO A 184 6.42 -15.09 20.34
C PRO A 184 7.48 -16.18 20.11
N PRO A 185 7.59 -17.18 21.01
CA PRO A 185 8.55 -18.26 20.85
C PRO A 185 8.28 -19.05 19.57
N GLU A 186 9.34 -19.52 18.93
CA GLU A 186 9.23 -20.44 17.80
C GLU A 186 8.52 -21.74 18.21
N PRO A 187 7.69 -22.32 17.32
CA PRO A 187 7.12 -23.65 17.52
C PRO A 187 8.14 -24.72 17.84
N VAL A 188 7.79 -25.61 18.75
CA VAL A 188 8.60 -26.76 19.13
C VAL A 188 7.88 -28.05 18.73
N PRO A 189 8.43 -28.84 17.78
CA PRO A 189 9.70 -28.64 17.08
C PRO A 189 9.62 -27.62 15.93
N MET A 190 10.68 -26.87 15.66
CA MET A 190 10.79 -26.08 14.43
C MET A 190 11.31 -26.98 13.29
N THR A 191 10.41 -27.45 12.42
CA THR A 191 10.78 -28.33 11.30
C THR A 191 11.36 -27.52 10.13
N ILE A 192 12.20 -28.15 9.29
CA ILE A 192 12.76 -27.50 8.09
C ILE A 192 11.65 -26.99 7.15
N PRO A 193 10.58 -27.78 6.84
CA PRO A 193 9.47 -27.28 6.05
C PRO A 193 8.76 -26.07 6.67
N LEU A 194 8.51 -26.09 8.00
CA LEU A 194 7.87 -24.97 8.68
C LEU A 194 8.72 -23.70 8.61
N LYS A 195 10.03 -23.80 8.84
CA LYS A 195 10.95 -22.65 8.76
C LYS A 195 11.06 -22.05 7.35
N ARG A 196 10.54 -22.72 6.32
CA ARG A 196 10.49 -22.19 4.94
C ARG A 196 9.17 -21.50 4.62
N ASP A 197 8.15 -21.67 5.47
CA ASP A 197 6.93 -20.89 5.37
C ASP A 197 7.21 -19.44 5.74
N TRP A 198 6.69 -18.51 4.95
CA TRP A 198 7.01 -17.10 5.06
C TRP A 198 6.64 -16.47 6.42
N VAL A 199 5.66 -17.02 7.16
CA VAL A 199 5.32 -16.53 8.51
C VAL A 199 6.42 -16.89 9.51
N TRP A 200 6.97 -18.11 9.45
CA TRP A 200 8.01 -18.56 10.38
C TRP A 200 9.44 -18.32 9.89
N GLN A 201 9.63 -17.99 8.61
CA GLN A 201 10.93 -17.87 7.97
C GLN A 201 11.86 -16.90 8.69
N LEU A 202 11.35 -15.74 9.11
CA LEU A 202 12.14 -14.71 9.77
C LEU A 202 12.39 -15.02 11.25
N GLY A 203 11.54 -15.83 11.89
CA GLY A 203 11.59 -16.09 13.33
C GLY A 203 11.13 -14.90 14.19
N THR A 204 10.53 -13.90 13.56
CA THR A 204 10.05 -12.65 14.17
C THR A 204 8.63 -12.38 13.69
N VAL A 205 7.83 -11.73 14.53
CA VAL A 205 6.44 -11.35 14.22
C VAL A 205 6.26 -9.85 14.41
N TRP A 206 6.53 -9.37 15.61
CA TRP A 206 6.27 -8.00 16.05
C TRP A 206 7.41 -7.07 15.70
N SER A 207 8.65 -7.49 15.97
CA SER A 207 9.83 -6.64 15.76
C SER A 207 9.99 -6.23 14.29
N ASP A 208 9.68 -7.15 13.37
CA ASP A 208 9.70 -6.92 11.92
C ASP A 208 8.35 -6.51 11.32
N LEU A 209 7.26 -6.49 12.11
CA LEU A 209 5.90 -6.22 11.64
C LEU A 209 5.55 -7.09 10.43
N ILE A 210 5.69 -8.41 10.60
CA ILE A 210 5.53 -9.36 9.50
C ILE A 210 4.16 -9.18 8.83
N ILE A 211 4.10 -9.38 7.52
CA ILE A 211 2.91 -9.18 6.66
C ILE A 211 2.49 -7.71 6.47
N LEU A 212 2.84 -6.74 7.34
CA LEU A 212 2.44 -5.34 7.18
C LEU A 212 2.81 -4.77 5.79
N GLY A 213 4.04 -5.03 5.33
CA GLY A 213 4.48 -4.57 4.02
C GLY A 213 3.67 -5.18 2.86
N ALA A 214 3.26 -6.44 2.99
CA ALA A 214 2.38 -7.11 2.03
C ALA A 214 0.95 -6.54 2.10
N SER A 215 0.44 -6.27 3.30
CA SER A 215 -0.86 -5.60 3.51
C SER A 215 -0.91 -4.22 2.90
N ILE A 216 0.14 -3.44 3.02
CA ILE A 216 0.25 -2.12 2.36
C ILE A 216 0.24 -2.27 0.84
N ALA A 217 0.95 -3.28 0.30
CA ALA A 217 0.98 -3.53 -1.14
C ALA A 217 -0.41 -3.92 -1.69
N GLU A 218 -1.17 -4.75 -0.96
CA GLU A 218 -2.54 -5.12 -1.31
C GLU A 218 -3.51 -3.96 -1.18
N VAL A 219 -3.48 -3.22 -0.06
CA VAL A 219 -4.36 -2.06 0.17
C VAL A 219 -4.12 -0.93 -0.85
N ARG A 220 -2.94 -0.87 -1.49
CA ARG A 220 -2.71 0.04 -2.63
C ARG A 220 -3.64 -0.25 -3.81
N ASN A 221 -4.17 -1.47 -3.94
CA ASN A 221 -5.20 -1.75 -4.93
C ASN A 221 -6.50 -1.00 -4.62
N ASP A 222 -6.71 -0.47 -3.41
CA ASP A 222 -7.88 0.35 -3.05
C ASP A 222 -7.72 1.84 -3.45
N SER A 223 -6.62 2.22 -4.10
CA SER A 223 -6.37 3.59 -4.57
C SER A 223 -7.31 4.03 -5.70
N CYS A 224 -7.46 5.35 -5.85
CA CYS A 224 -8.19 6.00 -6.95
C CYS A 224 -7.62 5.56 -8.31
N GLY A 225 -8.52 5.16 -9.23
CA GLY A 225 -8.15 4.68 -10.56
C GLY A 225 -7.69 3.21 -10.62
N CYS A 226 -7.58 2.52 -9.48
CA CYS A 226 -7.36 1.08 -9.39
C CYS A 226 -8.64 0.38 -8.91
N GLY A 227 -8.75 0.08 -7.62
CA GLY A 227 -9.92 -0.53 -6.99
C GLY A 227 -10.98 0.49 -6.57
N ALA A 228 -10.59 1.71 -6.21
CA ALA A 228 -11.52 2.81 -5.97
C ALA A 228 -11.83 3.65 -7.22
N GLY A 229 -12.98 4.31 -7.19
CA GLY A 229 -13.31 5.41 -8.09
C GLY A 229 -12.66 6.72 -7.66
N TRP A 230 -13.31 7.82 -8.02
CA TRP A 230 -12.81 9.19 -7.84
C TRP A 230 -13.75 10.07 -7.03
N SER A 231 -14.73 9.49 -6.32
CA SER A 231 -15.59 10.29 -5.44
C SER A 231 -14.77 10.94 -4.31
N TRP A 232 -15.25 12.06 -3.79
CA TRP A 232 -14.50 12.82 -2.78
C TRP A 232 -14.13 11.99 -1.52
N PRO A 233 -14.95 11.04 -1.00
CA PRO A 233 -14.55 10.24 0.15
C PRO A 233 -13.51 9.17 -0.22
N GLU A 234 -13.52 8.66 -1.45
CA GLU A 234 -12.49 7.74 -1.95
C GLU A 234 -11.12 8.45 -2.02
N GLN A 235 -11.10 9.67 -2.56
CA GLN A 235 -9.89 10.50 -2.58
C GLN A 235 -9.38 10.80 -1.16
N GLN A 236 -10.27 11.15 -0.24
CA GLN A 236 -9.91 11.41 1.16
C GLN A 236 -9.38 10.17 1.86
N ALA A 237 -9.97 8.99 1.63
CA ALA A 237 -9.51 7.73 2.21
C ALA A 237 -8.04 7.44 1.84
N GLU A 238 -7.67 7.63 0.56
CA GLU A 238 -6.30 7.46 0.11
C GLU A 238 -5.34 8.54 0.64
N GLN A 239 -5.78 9.81 0.73
CA GLN A 239 -4.98 10.88 1.32
C GLN A 239 -4.68 10.63 2.81
N ASN A 240 -5.70 10.20 3.56
CA ASN A 240 -5.59 9.84 4.97
C ASN A 240 -4.60 8.69 5.18
N LEU A 241 -4.69 7.67 4.33
CA LEU A 241 -3.81 6.51 4.36
C LEU A 241 -2.36 6.89 4.03
N ASN A 242 -2.13 7.76 3.05
CA ASN A 242 -0.79 8.26 2.72
C ASN A 242 -0.17 9.09 3.86
N ALA A 243 -0.97 9.93 4.54
CA ALA A 243 -0.50 10.64 5.72
C ALA A 243 -0.10 9.67 6.85
N PHE A 244 -0.89 8.62 7.08
CA PHE A 244 -0.57 7.57 8.06
C PHE A 244 0.75 6.85 7.72
N TYR A 245 0.93 6.43 6.47
CA TYR A 245 2.17 5.80 6.01
C TYR A 245 3.40 6.70 6.17
N ALA A 246 3.24 7.99 5.87
CA ALA A 246 4.30 8.96 6.07
C ALA A 246 4.69 9.07 7.55
N ARG A 247 3.72 9.08 8.47
CA ARG A 247 4.00 9.13 9.92
C ARG A 247 4.65 7.85 10.45
N LEU A 248 4.23 6.68 9.97
CA LEU A 248 4.92 5.42 10.29
C LEU A 248 6.39 5.44 9.85
N THR A 249 6.66 6.04 8.69
CA THR A 249 8.02 6.18 8.13
C THR A 249 8.84 7.20 8.91
N ALA A 250 8.31 8.41 9.12
CA ALA A 250 9.00 9.49 9.84
C ALA A 250 9.31 9.13 11.30
N SER A 251 8.47 8.31 11.93
CA SER A 251 8.69 7.85 13.31
C SER A 251 9.59 6.60 13.42
N GLY A 252 10.08 6.07 12.31
CA GLY A 252 10.94 4.87 12.28
C GLY A 252 10.23 3.56 12.66
N VAL A 253 8.89 3.57 12.75
CA VAL A 253 8.10 2.37 13.10
C VAL A 253 8.12 1.36 11.95
N ALA A 254 7.91 1.83 10.72
CA ALA A 254 7.96 1.00 9.52
C ALA A 254 8.53 1.80 8.34
N ASN A 255 9.47 1.21 7.59
CA ASN A 255 10.04 1.86 6.41
C ASN A 255 9.16 1.63 5.18
N ILE A 256 8.25 2.57 4.91
CA ILE A 256 7.28 2.50 3.80
C ILE A 256 7.60 3.56 2.73
N ARG A 257 8.83 4.10 2.73
CA ARG A 257 9.25 5.23 1.88
C ARG A 257 8.96 5.06 0.38
N VAL A 258 8.95 3.82 -0.12
CA VAL A 258 8.67 3.51 -1.53
C VAL A 258 7.29 4.00 -1.95
N GLN A 259 6.30 4.03 -1.04
CA GLN A 259 4.99 4.61 -1.35
C GLN A 259 5.08 6.13 -1.56
N GLY A 260 5.85 6.84 -0.74
CA GLY A 260 6.11 8.27 -0.93
C GLY A 260 6.86 8.58 -2.23
N GLU A 261 7.84 7.75 -2.60
CA GLU A 261 8.53 7.85 -3.89
C GLU A 261 7.55 7.69 -5.07
N ILE A 262 6.63 6.72 -4.99
CA ILE A 262 5.59 6.51 -6.01
C ILE A 262 4.66 7.73 -6.10
N CYS A 263 4.16 8.26 -4.97
CA CYS A 263 3.31 9.45 -4.96
C CYS A 263 4.02 10.66 -5.56
N ALA A 264 5.29 10.88 -5.20
CA ALA A 264 6.09 11.98 -5.76
C ALA A 264 6.26 11.85 -7.28
N VAL A 265 6.53 10.64 -7.79
CA VAL A 265 6.62 10.39 -9.24
C VAL A 265 5.28 10.62 -9.93
N ASP A 266 4.19 10.09 -9.39
CA ASP A 266 2.86 10.21 -10.00
C ASP A 266 2.37 11.67 -10.05
N ALA A 267 2.67 12.48 -9.04
CA ALA A 267 2.28 13.89 -8.99
C ALA A 267 3.19 14.82 -9.81
N LEU A 268 4.51 14.64 -9.70
CA LEU A 268 5.50 15.62 -10.16
C LEU A 268 6.10 15.26 -11.51
N GLU A 269 6.19 13.97 -11.83
CA GLU A 269 6.89 13.49 -13.03
C GLU A 269 5.95 12.98 -14.12
N LYS A 270 4.73 12.56 -13.80
CA LYS A 270 3.78 11.99 -14.78
C LYS A 270 2.66 12.94 -15.14
N ALA A 271 2.07 12.74 -16.31
CA ALA A 271 0.79 13.34 -16.65
C ALA A 271 -0.34 12.74 -15.78
N PRO A 272 -1.36 13.54 -15.40
CA PRO A 272 -2.54 13.01 -14.71
C PRO A 272 -3.17 11.86 -15.51
N THR A 273 -3.50 10.77 -14.83
CA THR A 273 -4.09 9.59 -15.46
C THR A 273 -5.12 8.94 -14.54
N PRO A 274 -6.32 8.58 -15.06
CA PRO A 274 -7.34 7.88 -14.30
C PRO A 274 -7.06 6.36 -14.17
N TRP A 275 -5.91 5.90 -14.67
CA TRP A 275 -5.44 4.51 -14.63
C TRP A 275 -6.44 3.50 -15.26
N TYR A 276 -6.83 2.48 -14.50
CA TYR A 276 -7.56 1.31 -14.99
C TYR A 276 -9.06 1.55 -15.02
N ARG A 277 -9.61 2.41 -14.16
CA ARG A 277 -11.03 2.79 -14.18
C ARG A 277 -11.25 3.96 -15.13
N ARG A 278 -11.75 3.63 -16.32
CA ARG A 278 -11.94 4.59 -17.43
C ARG A 278 -13.40 4.97 -17.67
N VAL A 279 -14.33 4.42 -16.89
CA VAL A 279 -15.74 4.81 -16.96
C VAL A 279 -15.90 6.12 -16.22
N SER A 280 -16.18 7.20 -16.96
CA SER A 280 -16.36 8.58 -16.47
C SER A 280 -15.18 9.06 -15.60
N PRO A 281 -13.96 9.17 -16.16
CA PRO A 281 -12.82 9.68 -15.40
C PRO A 281 -13.06 11.15 -15.03
N PRO A 282 -12.60 11.59 -13.85
CA PRO A 282 -12.64 13.01 -13.52
C PRO A 282 -11.70 13.81 -14.44
N PRO A 283 -11.88 15.14 -14.52
CA PRO A 283 -10.95 16.02 -15.22
C PRO A 283 -9.51 15.92 -14.70
N ASP A 284 -8.53 16.18 -15.57
CA ASP A 284 -7.11 16.07 -15.24
C ASP A 284 -6.68 16.92 -14.03
N HIS A 285 -7.29 18.09 -13.82
CA HIS A 285 -6.97 18.96 -12.68
C HIS A 285 -7.42 18.37 -11.33
N GLU A 286 -8.50 17.58 -11.29
CA GLU A 286 -8.93 16.87 -10.08
C GLU A 286 -7.99 15.70 -9.77
N ILE A 287 -7.59 14.95 -10.81
CA ILE A 287 -6.59 13.88 -10.68
C ILE A 287 -5.27 14.45 -10.17
N LEU A 288 -4.81 15.55 -10.76
CA LEU A 288 -3.61 16.25 -10.35
C LEU A 288 -3.71 16.75 -8.91
N SER A 289 -4.85 17.35 -8.54
CA SER A 289 -5.12 17.83 -7.18
C SER A 289 -4.94 16.71 -6.14
N HIS A 290 -5.49 15.53 -6.42
CA HIS A 290 -5.34 14.36 -5.56
C HIS A 290 -3.87 13.92 -5.46
N TYR A 291 -3.17 13.75 -6.58
CA TYR A 291 -1.76 13.32 -6.58
C TYR A 291 -0.85 14.31 -5.86
N ILE A 292 -1.04 15.62 -6.09
CA ILE A 292 -0.27 16.67 -5.40
C ILE A 292 -0.52 16.62 -3.90
N THR A 293 -1.77 16.40 -3.46
CA THR A 293 -2.10 16.25 -2.04
C THR A 293 -1.32 15.08 -1.42
N CYS A 294 -1.39 13.89 -2.01
CA CYS A 294 -0.70 12.70 -1.50
C CYS A 294 0.83 12.90 -1.47
N ALA A 295 1.41 13.44 -2.55
CA ALA A 295 2.85 13.71 -2.63
C ALA A 295 3.30 14.78 -1.62
N ALA A 296 2.50 15.83 -1.41
CA ALA A 296 2.77 16.88 -0.44
C ALA A 296 2.74 16.34 0.99
N LEU A 297 1.77 15.49 1.34
CA LEU A 297 1.68 14.86 2.66
C LEU A 297 2.94 14.04 2.98
N TRP A 298 3.39 13.19 2.04
CA TRP A 298 4.64 12.45 2.17
C TRP A 298 5.85 13.36 2.34
N THR A 299 5.93 14.43 1.55
CA THR A 299 7.06 15.36 1.57
C THR A 299 7.12 16.13 2.89
N ILE A 300 5.99 16.63 3.38
CA ILE A 300 5.90 17.42 4.61
C ILE A 300 6.20 16.55 5.84
N ILE A 301 5.69 15.32 5.88
CA ILE A 301 5.78 14.46 7.06
C ILE A 301 7.09 13.66 7.07
N ALA A 302 7.48 13.07 5.93
CA ALA A 302 8.57 12.09 5.82
C ALA A 302 9.53 12.39 4.66
N GLY A 303 9.64 13.65 4.24
CA GLY A 303 10.43 14.03 3.07
C GLY A 303 11.91 13.64 3.20
N LYS A 304 12.49 13.70 4.41
CA LYS A 304 13.89 13.29 4.61
C LYS A 304 14.09 11.83 4.23
N GLU A 305 13.18 10.94 4.64
CA GLU A 305 13.22 9.51 4.40
C GLU A 305 12.92 9.17 2.94
N VAL A 306 11.92 9.83 2.33
CA VAL A 306 11.54 9.66 0.92
C VAL A 306 12.69 10.05 0.00
N TYR A 307 13.37 11.16 0.28
CA TYR A 307 14.45 11.65 -0.57
C TYR A 307 15.84 11.18 -0.13
N ALA A 308 15.99 10.41 0.96
CA ALA A 308 17.27 9.99 1.55
C ALA A 308 18.19 9.22 0.60
N GLN A 309 17.65 8.50 -0.39
CA GLN A 309 18.45 7.66 -1.30
C GLN A 309 19.30 8.48 -2.28
N TYR A 310 18.92 9.73 -2.55
CA TYR A 310 19.67 10.58 -3.48
C TYR A 310 20.94 11.13 -2.79
N PRO A 311 22.10 11.15 -3.46
CA PRO A 311 23.30 11.70 -2.87
C PRO A 311 23.13 13.19 -2.48
N HIS A 312 23.70 13.60 -1.34
CA HIS A 312 23.82 15.02 -0.96
C HIS A 312 24.95 15.72 -1.73
N THR A 313 24.99 15.54 -3.05
CA THR A 313 25.99 16.21 -3.89
C THR A 313 25.33 17.37 -4.61
N ARG A 314 25.79 18.59 -4.37
CA ARG A 314 25.36 19.77 -5.13
C ARG A 314 26.18 19.87 -6.42
N ASP A 315 25.52 19.88 -7.57
CA ASP A 315 26.11 20.27 -8.85
C ASP A 315 25.26 21.41 -9.44
N GLU A 316 25.83 22.60 -9.55
CA GLU A 316 25.12 23.78 -10.06
C GLU A 316 24.64 23.59 -11.50
N ARG A 317 25.33 22.74 -12.28
CA ARG A 317 24.93 22.39 -13.64
C ARG A 317 23.68 21.52 -13.69
N ASP A 318 23.30 20.89 -12.57
CA ASP A 318 22.07 20.09 -12.48
C ASP A 318 20.87 21.00 -12.19
N ILE A 319 21.09 22.05 -11.41
CA ILE A 319 20.09 23.09 -11.11
C ILE A 319 19.70 23.84 -12.39
N GLU A 320 20.68 24.26 -13.21
CA GLU A 320 20.44 24.92 -14.51
C GLU A 320 19.71 24.03 -15.53
N VAL A 321 19.81 22.70 -15.37
CA VAL A 321 19.09 21.77 -16.25
C VAL A 321 17.61 21.72 -15.87
N VAL A 322 17.26 21.84 -14.59
CA VAL A 322 15.86 21.79 -14.13
C VAL A 322 15.02 22.85 -14.83
N ASP A 323 15.53 24.06 -15.05
CA ASP A 323 14.84 25.13 -15.77
C ASP A 323 14.37 24.73 -17.17
N ARG A 324 15.14 23.88 -17.87
CA ARG A 324 14.82 23.44 -19.23
C ARG A 324 13.91 22.24 -19.29
N ILE A 325 13.71 21.55 -18.16
CA ILE A 325 12.94 20.31 -18.11
C ILE A 325 11.72 20.42 -17.21
N LEU A 326 11.50 21.56 -16.56
CA LEU A 326 10.45 21.72 -15.56
C LEU A 326 9.10 21.33 -16.16
N GLU A 327 8.77 21.82 -17.36
CA GLU A 327 7.50 21.53 -18.05
C GLU A 327 7.34 20.09 -18.54
N LEU A 328 8.43 19.31 -18.65
CA LEU A 328 8.40 17.95 -19.19
C LEU A 328 7.74 16.98 -18.21
N ARG A 329 7.12 15.93 -18.77
CA ARG A 329 6.52 14.81 -18.02
C ARG A 329 6.80 13.46 -18.70
N ASP A 330 6.52 12.37 -18.00
CA ASP A 330 6.57 11.00 -18.48
C ASP A 330 7.93 10.65 -19.13
N ASN A 331 7.90 10.11 -20.35
CA ASN A 331 9.08 9.70 -21.11
C ASN A 331 9.89 10.87 -21.68
N GLU A 332 9.43 12.11 -21.50
CA GLU A 332 10.18 13.29 -21.91
C GLU A 332 11.28 13.64 -20.89
N LEU A 333 11.08 13.25 -19.63
CA LEU A 333 12.07 13.47 -18.58
C LEU A 333 13.37 12.68 -18.85
N PRO A 334 14.55 13.31 -18.71
CA PRO A 334 15.83 12.68 -19.06
C PRO A 334 16.10 11.36 -18.34
N TRP A 335 15.60 11.21 -17.11
CA TRP A 335 15.80 10.01 -16.29
C TRP A 335 14.81 8.87 -16.57
N ASN A 336 13.77 9.12 -17.37
CA ASN A 336 12.83 8.09 -17.85
C ASN A 336 13.25 7.55 -19.24
N ARG A 337 14.12 8.27 -19.98
CA ARG A 337 14.65 7.86 -21.29
C ARG A 337 15.72 6.77 -21.16
N SER A 338 15.30 5.50 -21.21
CA SER A 338 16.12 4.28 -21.39
C SER A 338 17.21 4.01 -20.34
N ARG A 339 17.00 2.98 -19.52
CA ARG A 339 17.97 2.35 -18.60
C ARG A 339 19.31 1.94 -19.25
N LYS A 340 19.42 1.88 -20.59
CA LYS A 340 20.58 1.30 -21.31
C LYS A 340 21.53 2.30 -21.97
N LYS A 341 21.21 3.61 -22.07
CA LYS A 341 21.97 4.53 -22.95
C LYS A 341 22.76 5.67 -22.30
N TYR A 342 22.61 5.93 -20.99
CA TYR A 342 23.29 7.08 -20.38
C TYR A 342 24.16 6.71 -19.17
N LYS A 343 25.46 6.87 -19.33
CA LYS A 343 26.42 7.05 -18.23
C LYS A 343 26.09 8.40 -17.56
N GLY A 344 25.63 8.39 -16.31
CA GLY A 344 25.32 9.63 -15.57
C GLY A 344 24.16 9.57 -14.56
N ARG A 345 23.73 8.39 -14.12
CA ARG A 345 22.57 8.21 -13.21
C ARG A 345 22.63 9.09 -11.95
N ALA A 346 23.81 9.21 -11.33
CA ALA A 346 24.03 10.03 -10.13
C ALA A 346 23.79 11.55 -10.35
N ARG A 347 24.00 12.05 -11.56
CA ARG A 347 23.74 13.46 -11.93
C ARG A 347 22.24 13.78 -11.90
N TRP A 348 21.43 12.87 -12.41
CA TRP A 348 19.97 13.03 -12.44
C TRP A 348 19.32 12.78 -11.07
N GLU A 349 19.94 12.00 -10.20
CA GLU A 349 19.47 11.77 -8.83
C GLU A 349 19.52 13.06 -8.00
N THR A 350 20.55 13.89 -8.18
CA THR A 350 20.63 15.24 -7.58
C THR A 350 19.57 16.18 -8.17
N ALA A 351 19.47 16.23 -9.50
CA ALA A 351 18.51 17.09 -10.19
C ALA A 351 17.05 16.80 -9.83
N ARG A 352 16.71 15.55 -9.48
CA ARG A 352 15.34 15.15 -9.12
C ARG A 352 14.83 15.81 -7.83
N ARG A 353 15.68 16.02 -6.82
CA ARG A 353 15.26 16.73 -5.59
C ARG A 353 14.90 18.19 -5.89
N GLU A 354 15.73 18.88 -6.67
CA GLU A 354 15.46 20.26 -7.07
C GLU A 354 14.26 20.35 -8.04
N PHE A 355 14.13 19.39 -8.96
CA PHE A 355 12.95 19.28 -9.82
C PHE A 355 11.66 19.12 -9.00
N ALA A 356 11.65 18.22 -8.01
CA ALA A 356 10.50 18.05 -7.15
C ALA A 356 10.15 19.34 -6.38
N ARG A 357 11.15 20.03 -5.82
CA ARG A 357 10.97 21.33 -5.15
C ARG A 357 10.32 22.36 -6.09
N ARG A 358 10.87 22.54 -7.30
CA ARG A 358 10.36 23.51 -8.28
C ARG A 358 9.00 23.11 -8.84
N ARG A 359 8.70 21.82 -8.97
CA ARG A 359 7.37 21.38 -9.38
C ARG A 359 6.34 21.67 -8.32
N PHE A 360 6.59 21.37 -7.04
CA PHE A 360 5.68 21.81 -5.98
C PHE A 360 5.49 23.33 -5.96
N GLU A 361 6.55 24.11 -6.18
CA GLU A 361 6.46 25.57 -6.30
C GLU A 361 5.59 26.00 -7.49
N ALA A 362 5.76 25.39 -8.66
CA ALA A 362 4.92 25.66 -9.82
C ALA A 362 3.44 25.32 -9.55
N GLU A 363 3.17 24.15 -8.96
CA GLU A 363 1.81 23.72 -8.64
C GLU A 363 1.17 24.57 -7.53
N SER A 364 1.97 25.15 -6.63
CA SER A 364 1.47 26.12 -5.63
C SER A 364 0.92 27.42 -6.27
N ASN A 365 1.32 27.71 -7.51
CA ASN A 365 0.84 28.85 -8.30
C ASN A 365 -0.18 28.45 -9.37
N ASN A 366 -0.55 27.16 -9.47
CA ASN A 366 -1.45 26.66 -10.49
C ASN A 366 -2.91 27.00 -10.16
N GLU A 367 -3.50 27.97 -10.88
CA GLU A 367 -4.85 28.48 -10.65
C GLU A 367 -5.97 27.45 -10.92
N ASP A 368 -5.67 26.36 -11.62
CA ASP A 368 -6.60 25.25 -11.83
C ASP A 368 -6.76 24.37 -10.57
N LEU A 369 -5.87 24.50 -9.59
CA LEU A 369 -5.91 23.75 -8.33
C LEU A 369 -6.61 24.55 -7.22
N SER A 370 -7.28 23.83 -6.32
CA SER A 370 -7.92 24.47 -5.17
C SER A 370 -6.92 25.20 -4.25
N PRO A 371 -7.35 26.24 -3.52
CA PRO A 371 -6.48 26.94 -2.57
C PRO A 371 -5.78 26.03 -1.56
N GLU A 372 -6.47 24.99 -1.08
CA GLU A 372 -5.95 24.03 -0.11
C GLU A 372 -4.81 23.18 -0.70
N VAL A 373 -4.96 22.75 -1.96
CA VAL A 373 -3.93 21.99 -2.67
C VAL A 373 -2.71 22.86 -2.95
N ARG A 374 -2.95 24.13 -3.35
CA ARG A 374 -1.87 25.10 -3.56
C ARG A 374 -1.08 25.38 -2.28
N ASP A 375 -1.75 25.53 -1.14
CA ASP A 375 -1.09 25.68 0.17
C ASP A 375 -0.22 24.46 0.50
N LEU A 376 -0.76 23.25 0.35
CA LEU A 376 -0.01 22.01 0.58
C LEU A 376 1.21 21.91 -0.34
N ALA A 377 1.07 22.25 -1.62
CA ALA A 377 2.18 22.28 -2.57
C ALA A 377 3.25 23.30 -2.14
N GLY A 378 2.85 24.51 -1.73
CA GLY A 378 3.76 25.53 -1.22
C GLY A 378 4.53 25.08 0.03
N ARG A 379 3.85 24.42 0.97
CA ARG A 379 4.47 23.82 2.16
C ARG A 379 5.43 22.69 1.82
N ALA A 380 5.08 21.85 0.85
CA ALA A 380 5.96 20.80 0.35
C ALA A 380 7.22 21.38 -0.33
N ALA A 381 7.09 22.43 -1.14
CA ALA A 381 8.21 23.14 -1.75
C ALA A 381 9.15 23.75 -0.69
N LYS A 382 8.59 24.34 0.37
CA LYS A 382 9.36 24.85 1.51
C LYS A 382 10.12 23.72 2.22
N THR A 383 9.44 22.62 2.51
CA THR A 383 10.06 21.45 3.16
C THR A 383 11.17 20.85 2.29
N MET A 384 10.96 20.77 0.98
CA MET A 384 11.99 20.33 0.03
C MET A 384 13.20 21.24 -0.01
N SER A 385 13.02 22.56 0.18
CA SER A 385 14.15 23.48 0.30
C SER A 385 15.07 23.06 1.46
N ASP A 386 14.49 22.72 2.61
CA ASP A 386 15.24 22.24 3.77
C ASP A 386 15.86 20.84 3.57
N ILE A 387 15.50 20.09 2.53
CA ILE A 387 16.06 18.77 2.19
C ILE A 387 17.16 18.89 1.13
N VAL A 388 16.92 19.71 0.10
CA VAL A 388 17.87 19.99 -0.99
C VAL A 388 19.11 20.71 -0.44
N TRP A 389 18.92 21.63 0.51
CA TRP A 389 19.96 22.55 0.96
C TRP A 389 20.62 22.18 2.31
N GLN A 390 20.44 20.95 2.82
CA GLN A 390 21.14 20.50 4.03
C GLN A 390 22.65 20.48 3.79
N LYS A 391 23.38 21.27 4.60
CA LYS A 391 24.85 21.31 4.64
C LYS A 391 25.43 20.09 5.33
#